data_AF-A0A7G2D1B9-F1
#
_entry.id   AF-A0A7G2D1B9-F1
#
_cell.length_a   1.000
_cell.length_b   1.000
_cell.length_c   1.000
_cell.angle_alpha   90.00
_cell.angle_beta   90.00
_cell.angle_gamma   90.00
#
_symmetry.space_group_name_H-M   'P 1'
#
loop_
_entity.id
_entity.type
_entity.pdbx_description
1 polymer ?
#
loop_
_entity_poly.entity_id
_entity_poly.type
_entity_poly.pdbx_seq_one_letter_code
_entity_poly.pdbx_strand_id
1 'polypeptide(L)'
;MAHRMARNQHLYFLVHASHERFKVGLATNPRLRWAGIQPRAQTDFARSLVFDISSEVRAKWTEETLHRALSDSRFRMSANIAGHTEWFNFAAFDRARDYASSNREFLGISEGYTIPARPRPPSGGDGRNRTSSRMSLAERIALSVPRNASTADMVEAYTSLLIASDALLGSAVDEFGEMNLYLHLGRVD
;
A
#
# COMPACT_ATOMS: atom_id res chain seq x y z
N MET A 1 18.97 -25.04 19.38
CA MET A 1 18.64 -25.15 17.95
C MET A 1 18.34 -23.76 17.42
N ALA A 2 19.06 -23.30 16.40
CA ALA A 2 18.86 -21.96 15.84
C ALA A 2 17.55 -21.92 15.05
N HIS A 3 16.53 -21.24 15.58
CA HIS A 3 15.32 -20.94 14.84
C HIS A 3 15.69 -20.08 13.62
N ARG A 4 15.59 -20.69 12.44
CA ARG A 4 15.72 -20.02 11.16
C ARG A 4 14.60 -18.98 11.09
N MET A 5 14.94 -17.70 11.28
CA MET A 5 13.97 -16.61 11.24
C MET A 5 13.20 -16.69 9.92
N ALA A 6 11.89 -16.89 10.00
CA ALA A 6 11.00 -16.58 8.89
C ALA A 6 11.32 -15.14 8.48
N ARG A 7 11.46 -14.87 7.18
CA ARG A 7 11.74 -13.51 6.71
C ARG A 7 10.63 -12.61 7.25
N ASN A 8 10.94 -11.72 8.18
CA ASN A 8 9.98 -10.79 8.79
C ASN A 8 9.20 -10.10 7.68
N GLN A 9 7.99 -10.57 7.41
CA GLN A 9 7.06 -9.94 6.49
C GLN A 9 6.19 -9.02 7.33
N HIS A 10 5.97 -7.83 6.80
CA HIS A 10 5.15 -6.81 7.41
C HIS A 10 3.97 -6.54 6.48
N LEU A 11 2.81 -6.31 7.06
CA LEU A 11 1.69 -5.68 6.38
C LEU A 11 1.94 -4.17 6.37
N TYR A 12 1.61 -3.49 5.29
CA TYR A 12 1.70 -2.04 5.23
C TYR A 12 0.45 -1.43 4.59
N PHE A 13 0.08 -0.25 5.08
CA PHE A 13 -0.82 0.69 4.41
C PHE A 13 0.03 1.87 3.93
N LEU A 14 0.17 2.03 2.62
CA LEU A 14 0.94 3.10 1.99
C LEU A 14 -0.03 4.17 1.48
N VAL A 15 -0.01 5.35 2.09
CA VAL A 15 -0.88 6.48 1.76
C VAL A 15 -0.17 7.43 0.79
N HIS A 16 -0.90 7.88 -0.24
CA HIS A 16 -0.42 8.93 -1.13
C HIS A 16 -0.65 10.31 -0.51
N ALA A 17 0.34 11.21 -0.64
CA ALA A 17 0.31 12.53 0.02
C ALA A 17 -0.73 13.49 -0.57
N SER A 18 -1.02 13.37 -1.87
CA SER A 18 -1.91 14.31 -2.58
C SER A 18 -3.09 13.65 -3.29
N HIS A 19 -3.14 12.32 -3.37
CA HIS A 19 -4.19 11.61 -4.09
C HIS A 19 -4.99 10.82 -3.07
N GLU A 20 -6.31 10.79 -3.25
CA GLU A 20 -7.24 10.07 -2.38
C GLU A 20 -7.15 8.55 -2.58
N ARG A 21 -5.96 8.00 -2.37
CA ARG A 21 -5.69 6.57 -2.45
C ARG A 21 -4.71 6.09 -1.38
N PHE A 22 -4.85 4.82 -1.03
CA PHE A 22 -3.83 4.08 -0.31
C PHE A 22 -3.67 2.67 -0.89
N LYS A 23 -2.55 2.05 -0.56
CA LYS A 23 -2.23 0.68 -0.94
C LYS A 23 -2.11 -0.22 0.28
N VAL A 24 -2.69 -1.40 0.23
CA VAL A 24 -2.43 -2.46 1.21
C VAL A 24 -1.52 -3.50 0.57
N GLY A 25 -0.42 -3.85 1.23
CA GLY A 25 0.37 -4.98 0.79
C GLY A 25 1.36 -5.55 1.79
N LEU A 26 2.14 -6.53 1.35
CA LEU A 26 3.20 -7.17 2.14
C LEU A 26 4.61 -6.74 1.72
N ALA A 27 5.52 -6.60 2.68
CA ALA A 27 6.93 -6.31 2.43
C ALA A 27 7.83 -6.89 3.52
N THR A 28 9.02 -7.38 3.16
CA THR A 28 10.09 -7.69 4.14
C THR A 28 10.88 -6.46 4.56
N ASN A 29 10.76 -5.36 3.80
CA ASN A 29 11.32 -4.05 4.13
C ASN A 29 10.33 -3.01 3.58
N PRO A 30 9.36 -2.57 4.40
CA PRO A 30 8.31 -1.65 3.95
C PRO A 30 8.89 -0.38 3.35
N ARG A 31 9.92 0.18 3.97
CA ARG A 31 10.53 1.42 3.49
C ARG A 31 11.15 1.30 2.11
N LEU A 32 11.89 0.22 1.83
CA LEU A 32 12.42 -0.04 0.49
C LEU A 32 11.30 -0.33 -0.50
N ARG A 33 10.26 -1.07 -0.08
CA ARG A 33 9.10 -1.38 -0.91
C ARG A 33 8.34 -0.11 -1.31
N TRP A 34 8.10 0.82 -0.37
CA TRP A 34 7.41 2.08 -0.61
C TRP A 34 8.17 2.95 -1.61
N ALA A 35 9.49 3.10 -1.43
CA ALA A 35 10.33 3.83 -2.38
C ALA A 35 10.32 3.22 -3.79
N GLY A 36 10.08 1.91 -3.89
CA GLY A 36 9.90 1.23 -5.16
C GLY A 36 8.49 1.27 -5.72
N ILE A 37 7.49 1.76 -4.97
CA ILE A 37 6.10 1.92 -5.44
C ILE A 37 5.86 3.34 -5.90
N GLN A 38 6.21 4.33 -5.07
CA GLN A 38 6.03 5.74 -5.40
C GLN A 38 7.17 6.58 -4.83
N PRO A 39 7.53 7.69 -5.49
CA PRO A 39 8.49 8.66 -4.99
C PRO A 39 8.20 9.12 -3.56
N ARG A 40 9.26 9.37 -2.80
CA ARG A 40 9.18 9.87 -1.41
C ARG A 40 8.30 11.12 -1.27
N ALA A 41 8.37 12.05 -2.24
CA ALA A 41 7.59 13.29 -2.22
C ALA A 41 6.07 13.05 -2.34
N GLN A 42 5.67 11.88 -2.84
CA GLN A 42 4.28 11.47 -3.00
C GLN A 42 3.80 10.58 -1.84
N THR A 43 4.63 10.25 -0.86
CA THR A 43 4.26 9.37 0.26
C THR A 43 3.93 10.17 1.51
N ASP A 44 2.74 9.97 2.07
CA ASP A 44 2.40 10.46 3.40
C ASP A 44 2.91 9.49 4.46
N PHE A 45 4.11 9.73 4.97
CA PHE A 45 4.73 8.90 6.02
C PHE A 45 4.03 9.01 7.38
N ALA A 46 3.29 10.10 7.63
CA ALA A 46 2.60 10.31 8.90
C ALA A 46 1.31 9.48 8.96
N ARG A 47 0.64 9.30 7.82
CA ARG A 47 -0.57 8.46 7.71
C ARG A 47 -0.27 7.01 7.33
N SER A 48 0.85 6.73 6.66
CA SER A 48 1.19 5.35 6.27
C SER A 48 1.54 4.49 7.48
N LEU A 49 0.97 3.28 7.52
CA LEU A 49 1.09 2.35 8.65
C LEU A 49 1.85 1.08 8.24
N VAL A 50 2.52 0.49 9.22
CA VAL A 50 3.17 -0.82 9.14
C VAL A 50 2.74 -1.65 10.34
N PHE A 51 2.57 -2.95 10.10
CA PHE A 51 2.23 -3.92 11.12
C PHE A 51 3.19 -5.11 11.01
N ASP A 52 3.72 -5.53 12.15
CA ASP A 52 4.50 -6.77 12.23
C ASP A 52 3.54 -7.95 12.22
N ILE A 53 3.86 -8.98 11.43
CA ILE A 53 3.04 -10.18 11.31
C ILE A 53 3.62 -11.27 12.21
N SER A 54 2.78 -11.87 13.05
CA SER A 54 3.13 -13.02 13.89
C SER A 54 3.61 -14.19 13.04
N SER A 55 4.60 -14.93 13.53
CA SER A 55 5.07 -16.15 12.89
C SER A 55 4.04 -17.29 12.87
N GLU A 56 2.95 -17.14 13.64
CA GLU A 56 1.89 -18.13 13.77
C GLU A 56 0.86 -18.04 12.64
N VAL A 57 0.83 -16.93 11.91
CA VAL A 57 -0.10 -16.71 10.79
C VAL A 57 0.66 -16.58 9.46
N ARG A 58 -0.01 -16.97 8.37
CA ARG A 58 0.53 -16.77 7.02
C ARG A 58 0.30 -15.34 6.60
N ALA A 59 1.36 -14.57 6.35
CA ALA A 59 1.26 -13.17 5.92
C ALA A 59 0.28 -12.95 4.74
N LYS A 60 0.31 -13.86 3.76
CA LYS A 60 -0.62 -13.81 2.61
C LYS A 60 -2.08 -13.93 3.02
N TRP A 61 -2.39 -14.76 4.02
CA TRP A 61 -3.75 -14.91 4.54
C TRP A 61 -4.21 -13.61 5.23
N THR A 62 -3.33 -12.97 6.00
CA THR A 62 -3.61 -11.66 6.61
C THR A 62 -3.94 -10.59 5.55
N GLU A 63 -3.12 -10.50 4.50
CA GLU A 63 -3.33 -9.57 3.39
C GLU A 63 -4.64 -9.83 2.63
N GLU A 64 -4.91 -11.10 2.26
CA GLU A 64 -6.12 -11.49 1.53
C GLU A 64 -7.40 -11.24 2.34
N THR A 65 -7.34 -11.46 3.65
CA THR A 65 -8.46 -11.21 4.56
C THR A 65 -8.79 -9.72 4.61
N LEU A 66 -7.77 -8.88 4.75
CA LEU A 66 -7.96 -7.43 4.74
C LEU A 66 -8.46 -6.92 3.38
N HIS A 67 -7.92 -7.44 2.29
CA HIS A 67 -8.37 -7.11 0.93
C HIS A 67 -9.83 -7.48 0.69
N ARG A 68 -10.31 -8.59 1.28
CA ARG A 68 -11.71 -9.01 1.18
C ARG A 68 -12.62 -8.07 1.98
N ALA A 69 -12.21 -7.71 3.20
CA ALA A 69 -12.95 -6.79 4.06
C ALA A 69 -13.10 -5.38 3.43
N LEU A 70 -12.16 -4.99 2.57
CA LEU A 70 -12.12 -3.67 1.90
C LEU A 70 -12.50 -3.72 0.42
N SER A 71 -13.09 -4.83 -0.05
CA SER A 71 -13.25 -5.12 -1.48
C SER A 71 -14.17 -4.13 -2.22
N ASP A 72 -15.14 -3.55 -1.52
CA ASP A 72 -16.06 -2.51 -1.97
C ASP A 72 -15.38 -1.15 -2.20
N SER A 73 -14.28 -0.87 -1.49
CA SER A 73 -13.52 0.39 -1.62
C SER A 73 -12.32 0.31 -2.57
N ARG A 74 -12.12 -0.85 -3.22
CA ARG A 74 -11.04 -1.06 -4.18
C ARG A 74 -11.30 -0.28 -5.47
N PHE A 75 -10.25 0.31 -6.04
CA PHE A 75 -10.36 0.90 -7.38
C PHE A 75 -10.70 -0.16 -8.43
N ARG A 76 -11.70 0.10 -9.27
CA ARG A 76 -12.04 -0.75 -10.41
C ARG A 76 -11.06 -0.52 -11.55
N MET A 77 -9.93 -1.20 -11.46
CA MET A 77 -8.89 -1.15 -12.49
C MET A 77 -8.98 -2.36 -13.43
N SER A 78 -8.47 -2.20 -14.66
CA SER A 78 -8.35 -3.32 -15.60
C SER A 78 -7.52 -4.46 -15.00
N ALA A 79 -7.97 -5.70 -15.16
CA ALA A 79 -7.27 -6.90 -14.68
C ALA A 79 -5.86 -7.06 -15.28
N ASN A 80 -5.59 -6.42 -16.42
CA ASN A 80 -4.27 -6.39 -17.07
C ASN A 80 -3.24 -5.56 -16.30
N ILE A 81 -3.67 -4.74 -15.32
CA ILE A 81 -2.78 -3.94 -14.49
C ILE A 81 -2.30 -4.79 -13.30
N ALA A 82 -0.99 -4.95 -13.18
CA ALA A 82 -0.39 -5.70 -12.08
C ALA A 82 -0.66 -5.01 -10.74
N GLY A 83 -1.11 -5.78 -9.73
CA GLY A 83 -1.43 -5.25 -8.41
C GLY A 83 -2.74 -4.44 -8.35
N HIS A 84 -3.63 -4.60 -9.34
CA HIS A 84 -4.93 -3.91 -9.40
C HIS A 84 -5.81 -4.15 -8.16
N THR A 85 -5.61 -5.24 -7.43
CA THR A 85 -6.40 -5.56 -6.22
C THR A 85 -5.91 -4.85 -4.96
N GLU A 86 -4.75 -4.20 -5.02
CA GLU A 86 -4.03 -3.71 -3.85
C GLU A 86 -4.29 -2.22 -3.56
N TRP A 87 -5.08 -1.53 -4.39
CA TRP A 87 -5.30 -0.09 -4.32
C TRP A 87 -6.75 0.25 -3.95
N PHE A 88 -6.90 1.17 -2.99
CA PHE A 88 -8.17 1.50 -2.36
C PHE A 88 -8.36 3.02 -2.28
N ASN A 89 -9.61 3.47 -2.31
CA ASN A 89 -9.96 4.87 -2.10
C ASN A 89 -9.57 5.31 -0.67
N PHE A 90 -8.96 6.48 -0.53
CA PHE A 90 -8.51 7.00 0.78
C PHE A 90 -9.63 7.17 1.80
N ALA A 91 -10.87 7.41 1.37
CA ALA A 91 -11.98 7.53 2.31
C ALA A 91 -12.26 6.24 3.11
N ALA A 92 -11.81 5.09 2.63
CA ALA A 92 -11.88 3.83 3.37
C ALA A 92 -10.69 3.60 4.32
N PHE A 93 -9.77 4.57 4.45
CA PHE A 93 -8.55 4.40 5.22
C PHE A 93 -8.81 4.27 6.73
N ASP A 94 -9.69 5.10 7.30
CA ASP A 94 -10.05 4.99 8.71
C ASP A 94 -10.73 3.65 9.00
N ARG A 95 -11.67 3.22 8.16
CA ARG A 95 -12.30 1.90 8.23
C ARG A 95 -11.28 0.76 8.17
N ALA A 96 -10.28 0.87 7.28
CA ALA A 96 -9.20 -0.12 7.17
C ALA A 96 -8.34 -0.18 8.43
N ARG A 97 -8.00 0.98 9.01
CA ARG A 97 -7.27 1.08 10.28
C ARG A 97 -8.07 0.46 11.42
N ASP A 98 -9.35 0.78 11.51
CA ASP A 98 -10.22 0.34 12.60
C ASP A 98 -10.48 -1.17 12.51
N TYR A 99 -10.68 -1.70 11.30
CA TYR A 99 -10.77 -3.14 11.07
C TYR A 99 -9.48 -3.86 11.49
N ALA A 100 -8.30 -3.35 11.08
CA ALA A 100 -7.02 -3.92 11.45
C ALA A 100 -6.81 -3.90 12.97
N SER A 101 -7.13 -2.79 13.63
CA SER A 101 -7.01 -2.59 15.08
C SER A 101 -7.94 -3.50 15.89
N SER A 102 -9.20 -3.63 15.46
CA SER A 102 -10.21 -4.43 16.14
C SER A 102 -10.01 -5.93 15.96
N ASN A 103 -9.34 -6.35 14.88
CA ASN A 103 -9.13 -7.75 14.53
C ASN A 103 -7.64 -8.17 14.64
N ARG A 104 -6.81 -7.44 15.41
CA ARG A 104 -5.35 -7.68 15.46
C ARG A 104 -4.97 -9.11 15.77
N GLU A 105 -5.58 -9.70 16.81
CA GLU A 105 -5.30 -11.07 17.23
C GLU A 105 -5.68 -12.08 16.15
N PHE A 106 -6.87 -11.92 15.56
CA PHE A 106 -7.35 -12.76 14.46
C PHE A 106 -6.45 -12.66 13.23
N LEU A 107 -6.03 -11.45 12.87
CA LEU A 107 -5.15 -11.17 11.73
C LEU A 107 -3.69 -11.57 11.99
N GLY A 108 -3.33 -11.83 13.25
CA GLY A 108 -1.98 -12.09 13.72
C GLY A 108 -1.04 -10.92 13.46
N ILE A 109 -1.46 -9.69 13.74
CA ILE A 109 -0.68 -8.47 13.52
C ILE A 109 -0.46 -7.65 14.80
N SER A 110 0.64 -6.89 14.83
CA SER A 110 0.92 -5.93 15.90
C SER A 110 -0.02 -4.73 15.87
N GLU A 111 0.13 -3.83 16.86
CA GLU A 111 -0.33 -2.46 16.70
C GLU A 111 0.38 -1.79 15.50
N GLY A 112 -0.35 -0.94 14.78
CA GLY A 112 0.17 -0.23 13.62
C GLY A 112 1.12 0.90 14.03
N TYR A 113 2.25 1.03 13.34
CA TYR A 113 3.22 2.09 13.56
C TYR A 113 3.61 2.78 12.26
N THR A 114 4.01 4.05 12.35
CA THR A 114 4.52 4.82 11.21
C THR A 114 6.03 4.65 11.09
N ILE A 115 6.55 4.58 9.87
CA ILE A 115 8.00 4.64 9.65
C ILE A 115 8.42 6.10 9.45
N PRO A 116 9.31 6.67 10.30
CA PRO A 116 9.74 8.04 10.14
C PRO A 116 10.48 8.23 8.82
N ALA A 117 10.20 9.38 8.21
CA ALA A 117 10.80 9.76 6.95
C ALA A 117 12.29 10.12 7.18
N ARG A 118 13.25 9.19 7.04
CA ARG A 118 14.70 9.52 7.26
C ARG A 118 15.13 10.73 6.43
N PRO A 119 15.95 11.65 6.98
CA PRO A 119 16.62 12.66 6.18
C PRO A 119 17.42 11.99 5.05
N ARG A 120 17.48 12.66 3.90
CA ARG A 120 18.30 12.24 2.75
C ARG A 120 19.75 12.10 3.27
N PRO A 121 20.44 10.97 3.08
CA PRO A 121 21.88 10.96 3.31
C PRO A 121 22.49 12.03 2.39
N PRO A 122 23.43 12.85 2.86
CA PRO A 122 24.18 13.73 1.96
C PRO A 122 24.80 12.86 0.87
N SER A 123 24.66 13.30 -0.38
CA SER A 123 25.22 12.63 -1.55
C SER A 123 26.75 12.55 -1.41
N GLY A 124 27.26 11.42 -0.93
CA GLY A 124 28.69 11.20 -0.76
C GLY A 124 28.93 9.98 0.11
N GLY A 125 29.30 8.86 -0.52
CA GLY A 125 29.63 7.63 0.19
C GLY A 125 29.84 6.50 -0.78
N ASP A 126 31.09 6.37 -1.24
CA ASP A 126 31.57 5.42 -2.22
C ASP A 126 31.24 3.96 -1.89
N GLY A 127 31.07 3.21 -2.98
CA GLY A 127 30.73 1.81 -2.97
C GLY A 127 31.84 0.93 -2.38
N ARG A 128 31.41 -0.09 -1.63
CA ARG A 128 32.19 -1.32 -1.49
C ARG A 128 31.35 -2.48 -2.01
N ASN A 129 31.66 -2.87 -3.25
CA ASN A 129 31.16 -4.08 -3.88
C ASN A 129 31.68 -5.31 -3.13
N ARG A 130 30.76 -6.15 -2.65
CA ARG A 130 31.05 -7.56 -2.36
C ARG A 130 30.20 -8.42 -3.28
N THR A 131 30.89 -9.09 -4.20
CA THR A 131 30.39 -10.08 -5.13
C THR A 131 29.90 -11.31 -4.39
N SER A 132 28.62 -11.65 -4.56
CA SER A 132 28.14 -13.03 -4.42
C SER A 132 27.05 -13.26 -5.47
N SER A 133 27.20 -14.30 -6.29
CA SER A 133 26.31 -14.68 -7.40
C SER A 133 24.95 -15.21 -6.94
N ARG A 134 24.18 -14.34 -6.29
CA ARG A 134 22.72 -14.38 -6.15
C ARG A 134 22.28 -12.93 -6.22
N MET A 135 21.35 -12.60 -7.13
CA MET A 135 20.79 -11.25 -7.23
C MET A 135 20.56 -10.66 -5.84
N SER A 136 21.29 -9.60 -5.54
CA SER A 136 21.18 -8.87 -4.30
C SER A 136 19.76 -8.34 -4.14
N LEU A 137 19.33 -8.10 -2.90
CA LEU A 137 18.04 -7.48 -2.64
C LEU A 137 17.91 -6.14 -3.39
N ALA A 138 19.01 -5.39 -3.50
CA ALA A 138 19.08 -4.14 -4.25
C ALA A 138 18.79 -4.33 -5.75
N GLU A 139 19.37 -5.36 -6.38
CA GLU A 139 19.11 -5.69 -7.79
C GLU A 139 17.67 -6.18 -8.01
N ARG A 140 17.12 -7.00 -7.10
CA ARG A 140 15.72 -7.45 -7.20
C ARG A 140 14.75 -6.28 -7.06
N ILE A 141 15.06 -5.32 -6.18
CA ILE A 141 14.32 -4.09 -6.04
C ILE A 141 14.43 -3.27 -7.33
N ALA A 142 15.65 -3.05 -7.85
CA ALA A 142 15.90 -2.27 -9.07
C ALA A 142 15.12 -2.81 -10.27
N LEU A 143 14.97 -4.12 -10.42
CA LEU A 143 14.12 -4.71 -11.49
C LEU A 143 12.62 -4.51 -11.26
N SER A 144 12.17 -4.44 -9.99
CA SER A 144 10.75 -4.26 -9.66
C SER A 144 10.31 -2.78 -9.67
N VAL A 145 11.25 -1.85 -9.46
CA VAL A 145 10.99 -0.40 -9.34
C VAL A 145 10.29 0.14 -10.59
N PRO A 146 10.78 -0.06 -11.83
CA PRO A 146 10.11 0.47 -13.02
C PRO A 146 8.67 -0.05 -13.17
N ARG A 147 8.45 -1.34 -12.88
CA ARG A 147 7.11 -1.96 -12.98
C ARG A 147 6.14 -1.40 -11.94
N ASN A 148 6.57 -1.30 -10.69
CA ASN A 148 5.74 -0.78 -9.61
C ASN A 148 5.46 0.72 -9.78
N ALA A 149 6.46 1.50 -10.22
CA ALA A 149 6.32 2.92 -10.52
C ALA A 149 5.34 3.13 -11.68
N SER A 150 5.49 2.38 -12.77
CA SER A 150 4.53 2.41 -13.88
C SER A 150 3.10 2.05 -13.45
N THR A 151 2.92 1.05 -12.57
CA THR A 151 1.60 0.77 -11.98
C THR A 151 1.11 1.96 -11.16
N ALA A 152 1.95 2.58 -10.32
CA ALA A 152 1.56 3.73 -9.52
C ALA A 152 1.19 4.96 -10.37
N ASP A 153 1.91 5.20 -11.47
CA ASP A 153 1.62 6.24 -12.44
C ASP A 153 0.28 5.98 -13.16
N MET A 154 -0.01 4.73 -13.53
CA MET A 154 -1.32 4.37 -14.10
C MET A 154 -2.45 4.58 -13.09
N VAL A 155 -2.24 4.24 -11.82
CA VAL A 155 -3.22 4.51 -10.75
C VAL A 155 -3.39 6.02 -10.56
N GLU A 156 -2.31 6.78 -10.61
CA GLU A 156 -2.32 8.24 -10.51
C GLU A 156 -3.07 8.90 -11.67
N ALA A 157 -2.81 8.49 -12.92
CA ALA A 157 -3.54 8.96 -14.09
C ALA A 157 -5.03 8.60 -14.00
N TYR A 158 -5.36 7.37 -13.58
CA TYR A 158 -6.74 6.93 -13.39
C TYR A 158 -7.44 7.71 -12.28
N THR A 159 -6.78 7.92 -11.14
CA THR A 159 -7.33 8.71 -10.02
C THR A 159 -7.54 10.17 -10.43
N SER A 160 -6.59 10.74 -11.17
CA SER A 160 -6.71 12.10 -11.71
C SER A 160 -7.86 12.20 -12.70
N LEU A 161 -8.09 11.18 -13.54
CA LEU A 161 -9.25 11.12 -14.43
C LEU A 161 -10.56 11.01 -13.65
N LEU A 162 -10.62 10.20 -12.58
CA LEU A 162 -11.80 10.12 -11.71
C LEU A 162 -12.11 11.46 -11.02
N ILE A 163 -11.08 12.17 -10.56
CA ILE A 163 -11.20 13.50 -9.96
C ILE A 163 -11.60 14.55 -11.02
N ALA A 164 -10.91 14.59 -12.16
CA ALA A 164 -11.10 15.61 -13.20
C ALA A 164 -12.37 15.41 -14.04
N SER A 165 -12.92 14.19 -14.09
CA SER A 165 -14.16 13.90 -14.83
C SER A 165 -15.42 14.36 -14.11
N ASP A 166 -15.30 14.87 -12.88
CA ASP A 166 -16.45 15.22 -12.02
C ASP A 166 -17.45 14.05 -11.92
N ALA A 167 -16.94 12.81 -12.05
CA ALA A 167 -17.77 11.61 -12.00
C ALA A 167 -18.40 11.42 -10.62
N LEU A 168 -17.85 12.08 -9.58
CA LEU A 168 -18.41 12.19 -8.25
C LEU A 168 -19.50 13.28 -8.21
N LEU A 169 -20.77 12.87 -8.29
CA LEU A 169 -21.93 13.75 -8.12
C LEU A 169 -22.04 14.29 -6.68
N GLY A 170 -21.45 13.58 -5.73
CA GLY A 170 -21.41 13.94 -4.31
C GLY A 170 -21.09 12.74 -3.43
N SER A 171 -20.87 12.99 -2.15
CA SER A 171 -20.82 11.97 -1.11
C SER A 171 -21.88 12.26 -0.05
N ALA A 172 -22.50 11.21 0.49
CA ALA A 172 -23.36 11.32 1.66
C ALA A 172 -22.93 10.28 2.68
N VAL A 173 -22.96 10.68 3.95
CA VAL A 173 -22.79 9.75 5.06
C VAL A 173 -24.17 9.24 5.43
N ASP A 174 -24.36 7.92 5.43
CA ASP A 174 -25.63 7.34 5.87
C ASP A 174 -25.78 7.39 7.40
N GLU A 175 -26.94 6.93 7.88
CA GLU A 175 -27.27 6.89 9.30
C GLU A 175 -26.33 6.02 10.15
N PHE A 176 -25.50 5.19 9.52
CA PHE A 176 -24.50 4.34 10.18
C PHE A 176 -23.08 4.89 10.09
N GLY A 177 -22.90 6.06 9.47
CA GLY A 177 -21.57 6.67 9.29
C GLY A 177 -20.83 6.18 8.04
N GLU A 178 -21.46 5.37 7.19
CA GLU A 178 -20.84 4.86 5.97
C GLU A 178 -20.95 5.90 4.84
N MET A 179 -19.83 6.17 4.18
CA MET A 179 -19.77 7.18 3.12
C MET A 179 -20.15 6.57 1.78
N ASN A 180 -21.33 6.95 1.29
CA ASN A 180 -21.87 6.58 -0.01
C ASN A 180 -21.40 7.57 -1.08
N LEU A 181 -20.76 7.05 -2.13
CA LEU A 181 -20.28 7.84 -3.27
C LEU A 181 -21.30 7.75 -4.41
N TYR A 182 -21.79 8.89 -4.88
CA TYR A 182 -22.71 8.96 -6.03
C TYR A 182 -21.92 9.23 -7.29
N LEU A 183 -22.03 8.33 -8.27
CA LEU A 183 -21.27 8.40 -9.51
C LEU A 183 -22.16 8.60 -10.74
N HIS A 184 -21.72 9.42 -11.71
CA HIS A 184 -22.42 9.59 -12.98
C HIS A 184 -22.25 8.32 -13.85
N LEU A 185 -23.34 7.58 -14.07
CA LEU A 185 -23.38 6.26 -14.70
C LEU A 185 -22.93 6.19 -16.19
N GLY A 186 -22.53 7.31 -16.80
CA GLY A 186 -22.19 7.42 -18.23
C GLY A 186 -20.88 8.17 -18.54
N ARG A 187 -19.99 8.31 -17.56
CA ARG A 187 -18.64 8.91 -17.74
C ARG A 187 -17.51 8.04 -17.19
N VAL A 188 -17.82 6.79 -16.88
CA VAL A 188 -16.84 5.76 -16.50
C VAL A 188 -16.60 4.90 -17.75
N ASP A 189 -15.89 5.47 -18.73
CA ASP A 189 -15.36 4.74 -19.87
C ASP A 189 -13.84 4.62 -19.76
#